data_AF-A0A533URS1-F1
#
_entry.id   AF-A0A533URS1-F1
#
_cell.length_a   1.000
_cell.length_b   1.000
_cell.length_c   1.000
_cell.angle_alpha   90.00
_cell.angle_beta   90.00
_cell.angle_gamma   90.00
#
_symmetry.space_group_name_H-M   'P 1'
#
loop_
_entity.id
_entity.type
_entity.pdbx_description
1 polymer ?
#
loop_
_entity_poly.entity_id
_entity_poly.type
_entity_poly.pdbx_seq_one_letter_code
_entity_poly.pdbx_strand_id
1 'polypeptide(L)'
;MTEYFDEEGLLKVIKTFELSEEITRLNWSWNNHPDPVKKAHELMDKGQKLFLEISEYEQRMGSKLSKYQRDKIDDAIVDLGKLIPYMKNKIKPYESLENSQLKNV
;
A
#
# COMPACT_ATOMS: atom_id res chain seq x y z
N MET A 1 20.13 22.63 19.84
CA MET A 1 19.09 21.60 19.97
C MET A 1 19.36 20.60 18.87
N THR A 2 19.83 19.40 19.20
CA THR A 2 20.05 18.34 18.22
C THR A 2 18.68 17.83 17.78
N GLU A 3 18.41 17.86 16.48
CA GLU A 3 17.17 17.34 15.93
C GLU A 3 17.10 15.84 16.25
N TYR A 4 16.06 15.41 16.97
CA TYR A 4 15.85 14.01 17.29
C TYR A 4 15.39 13.31 16.01
N PHE A 5 16.28 12.54 15.40
CA PHE A 5 15.94 11.71 14.25
C PHE A 5 15.41 10.38 14.75
N ASP A 6 14.09 10.21 14.65
CA ASP A 6 13.40 8.99 15.03
C ASP A 6 13.64 7.86 14.01
N GLU A 7 14.43 6.88 14.42
CA GLU A 7 14.73 5.68 13.64
C GLU A 7 13.48 4.84 13.37
N GLU A 8 12.52 4.79 14.32
CA GLU A 8 11.31 4.00 14.15
C GLU A 8 10.42 4.58 13.05
N GLY A 9 10.25 5.90 13.03
CA GLY A 9 9.54 6.60 11.95
C GLY A 9 10.18 6.37 10.59
N LEU A 10 11.51 6.43 10.51
CA LEU A 10 12.24 6.13 9.27
C LEU A 10 11.99 4.69 8.79
N LEU A 11 11.99 3.71 9.70
CA LEU A 11 11.68 2.32 9.35
C LEU A 11 10.26 2.16 8.81
N LYS A 12 9.28 2.93 9.32
CA LYS A 12 7.92 2.92 8.76
C LYS A 12 7.88 3.48 7.33
N VAL A 13 8.60 4.56 7.05
CA VAL A 13 8.74 5.12 5.70
C VAL A 13 9.36 4.11 4.74
N ILE A 14 10.44 3.43 5.16
CA ILE A 14 11.12 2.40 4.36
C ILE A 14 10.17 1.25 4.03
N LYS A 15 9.48 0.69 5.04
CA LYS A 15 8.50 -0.39 4.82
C LYS A 15 7.38 0.01 3.85
N THR A 16 6.95 1.28 3.91
CA THR A 16 5.93 1.83 3.01
C THR A 16 6.44 1.91 1.57
N PHE A 17 7.70 2.30 1.40
CA PHE A 17 8.36 2.32 0.10
C PHE A 17 8.56 0.90 -0.48
N GLU A 18 9.02 -0.06 0.33
CA GLU A 18 9.18 -1.46 -0.08
C GLU A 18 7.85 -2.07 -0.55
N LEU A 19 6.76 -1.81 0.18
CA LEU A 19 5.43 -2.26 -0.23
C LEU A 19 4.98 -1.59 -1.55
N SER A 20 5.29 -0.31 -1.73
CA SER A 20 5.01 0.42 -2.97
C SER A 20 5.74 -0.19 -4.17
N GLU A 21 7.00 -0.61 -3.97
CA GLU A 21 7.78 -1.33 -4.96
C GLU A 21 7.16 -2.70 -5.30
N GLU A 22 6.80 -3.49 -4.29
CA GLU A 22 6.16 -4.81 -4.50
C GLU A 22 4.86 -4.67 -5.31
N ILE A 23 4.01 -3.69 -4.98
CA ILE A 23 2.76 -3.41 -5.71
C ILE A 23 3.06 -2.98 -7.15
N THR A 24 4.05 -2.12 -7.36
CA THR A 24 4.43 -1.65 -8.68
C THR A 24 4.93 -2.81 -9.56
N ARG A 25 5.76 -3.70 -9.00
CA ARG A 25 6.24 -4.90 -9.70
C ARG A 25 5.10 -5.85 -10.07
N LEU A 26 4.15 -6.06 -9.16
CA LEU A 26 2.95 -6.86 -9.49
C LEU A 26 2.14 -6.20 -10.61
N ASN A 27 1.92 -4.89 -10.56
CA ASN A 27 1.18 -4.16 -11.60
C ASN A 27 1.83 -4.27 -12.99
N TRP A 28 3.17 -4.18 -13.06
CA TRP A 28 3.92 -4.34 -14.31
C TRP A 28 3.89 -5.78 -14.83
N SER A 29 3.91 -6.76 -13.94
CA SER A 29 3.96 -8.18 -14.29
C SER A 29 2.59 -8.87 -14.28
N TRP A 30 1.49 -8.13 -14.11
CA TRP A 30 0.16 -8.68 -13.82
C TRP A 30 -0.25 -9.86 -14.72
N ASN A 31 -0.08 -9.72 -16.05
CA ASN A 31 -0.48 -10.75 -17.02
C ASN A 31 0.46 -11.96 -17.06
N ASN A 32 1.68 -11.83 -16.54
CA ASN A 32 2.71 -12.86 -16.54
C ASN A 32 2.92 -13.47 -15.15
N HIS A 33 2.28 -12.92 -14.12
CA HIS A 33 2.33 -13.43 -12.77
C HIS A 33 1.43 -14.69 -12.66
N PRO A 34 1.88 -15.78 -12.02
CA PRO A 34 1.13 -17.03 -11.98
C PRO A 34 -0.22 -16.91 -11.27
N ASP A 35 -0.29 -16.10 -10.21
CA ASP A 35 -1.54 -15.81 -9.48
C ASP A 35 -1.55 -14.34 -8.99
N PRO A 36 -1.86 -13.38 -9.88
CA PRO A 36 -1.77 -11.96 -9.55
C PRO A 36 -2.84 -11.52 -8.54
N VAL A 37 -4.01 -12.17 -8.54
CA VAL A 37 -5.12 -11.83 -7.64
C VAL A 37 -4.79 -12.25 -6.22
N LYS A 38 -4.29 -13.48 -6.01
CA LYS A 38 -3.81 -13.90 -4.69
C LYS A 38 -2.69 -12.99 -4.18
N LYS A 39 -1.73 -12.66 -5.05
CA LYS A 39 -0.64 -11.76 -4.67
C LYS A 39 -1.16 -10.36 -4.30
N ALA A 40 -2.14 -9.84 -5.02
CA ALA A 40 -2.78 -8.57 -4.67
C ALA A 40 -3.45 -8.61 -3.29
N HIS A 41 -4.12 -9.72 -2.93
CA HIS A 41 -4.67 -9.91 -1.58
C HIS A 41 -3.58 -9.87 -0.50
N GLU A 42 -2.47 -10.59 -0.70
CA GLU A 42 -1.34 -10.58 0.24
C GLU A 42 -0.75 -9.17 0.43
N LEU A 43 -0.60 -8.41 -0.67
CA LEU A 43 -0.08 -7.03 -0.62
C LEU A 43 -1.04 -6.08 0.09
N MET A 44 -2.36 -6.26 -0.08
CA MET A 44 -3.35 -5.46 0.64
C MET A 44 -3.40 -5.79 2.12
N ASP A 45 -3.27 -7.04 2.51
CA ASP A 45 -3.14 -7.44 3.93
C ASP A 45 -1.89 -6.82 4.57
N LYS A 46 -0.74 -6.87 3.87
CA LYS A 46 0.49 -6.16 4.30
C LYS A 46 0.25 -4.67 4.46
N GLY A 47 -0.42 -4.02 3.51
CA GLY A 47 -0.73 -2.60 3.55
C GLY A 47 -1.63 -2.21 4.73
N GLN A 48 -2.67 -3.00 5.00
CA GLN A 48 -3.56 -2.80 6.14
C GLN A 48 -2.83 -2.92 7.47
N LYS A 49 -2.00 -3.95 7.63
CA LYS A 49 -1.17 -4.14 8.83
C LYS A 49 -0.18 -3.00 9.02
N LEU A 50 0.50 -2.58 7.96
CA LEU A 50 1.45 -1.47 8.02
C LEU A 50 0.75 -0.15 8.39
N PHE A 51 -0.43 0.12 7.84
CA PHE A 51 -1.20 1.31 8.20
C PHE A 51 -1.58 1.34 9.68
N LEU A 52 -1.97 0.19 10.24
CA LEU A 52 -2.23 0.05 11.67
C LEU A 52 -0.95 0.29 12.50
N GLU A 53 0.17 -0.34 12.13
CA GLU A 53 1.46 -0.14 12.79
C GLU A 53 1.89 1.33 12.81
N ILE A 54 1.66 2.06 11.71
CA ILE A 54 1.96 3.49 11.63
C ILE A 54 1.03 4.28 12.56
N SER A 55 -0.27 4.00 12.52
CA SER A 55 -1.26 4.69 13.37
C SER A 55 -0.94 4.52 14.87
N GLU A 56 -0.58 3.32 15.30
CA GLU A 56 -0.18 3.03 16.69
C GLU A 56 1.11 3.75 17.08
N TYR A 57 2.09 3.77 16.16
CA TYR A 57 3.34 4.49 16.34
C TYR A 57 3.11 6.00 16.49
N GLU A 58 2.29 6.61 15.63
CA GLU A 58 2.00 8.04 15.70
C GLU A 58 1.26 8.43 16.98
N GLN A 59 0.34 7.58 17.44
CA GLN A 59 -0.34 7.76 18.73
C GLN A 59 0.64 7.69 19.90
N ARG A 60 1.55 6.70 19.92
CA ARG A 60 2.55 6.54 20.98
C ARG A 60 3.55 7.69 21.01
N MET A 61 3.99 8.16 19.84
CA MET A 61 4.97 9.25 19.77
C MET A 61 4.32 10.60 20.04
N GLY A 62 3.08 10.81 19.59
CA GLY A 62 2.29 12.00 19.89
C GLY A 62 3.07 13.28 19.62
N SER A 63 3.14 14.17 20.61
CA SER A 63 3.83 15.47 20.48
C SER A 63 5.36 15.38 20.30
N LYS A 64 5.97 14.20 20.42
CA LYS A 64 7.41 14.00 20.18
C LYS A 64 7.76 14.03 18.70
N LEU A 65 6.80 13.76 17.80
CA LEU A 65 7.03 13.87 16.37
C LEU A 65 7.02 15.32 15.93
N SER A 66 8.11 15.74 15.31
CA SER A 66 8.15 17.02 14.62
C SER A 66 7.20 17.01 13.43
N LYS A 67 6.81 18.21 12.97
CA LYS A 67 6.01 18.34 11.75
C LYS A 67 6.70 17.66 10.56
N TYR A 68 8.01 17.85 10.41
CA TYR A 68 8.77 17.22 9.33
C TYR A 68 8.68 15.68 9.35
N GLN A 69 8.75 15.06 10.54
CA GLN A 69 8.64 13.60 10.67
C GLN A 69 7.26 13.09 10.30
N ARG A 70 6.20 13.80 10.73
CA ARG A 70 4.81 13.50 10.36
C ARG A 70 4.61 13.60 8.85
N ASP A 71 5.02 14.72 8.26
CA ASP A 71 4.90 14.98 6.83
C ASP A 71 5.58 13.86 6.01
N LYS A 72 6.75 13.34 6.44
CA LYS A 72 7.44 12.24 5.74
C LYS A 72 6.69 10.91 5.79
N ILE A 73 6.01 10.62 6.89
CA ILE A 73 5.21 9.41 7.03
C ILE A 73 3.93 9.54 6.20
N ASP A 74 3.26 10.69 6.29
CA ASP A 74 2.05 11.00 5.53
C ASP A 74 2.31 10.96 4.01
N ASP A 75 3.39 11.59 3.54
CA ASP A 75 3.80 11.57 2.13
C ASP A 75 3.97 10.12 1.64
N ALA A 76 4.63 9.26 2.43
CA ALA A 76 4.85 7.86 2.07
C ALA A 76 3.53 7.07 1.98
N ILE A 77 2.60 7.29 2.94
CA ILE A 77 1.27 6.65 2.91
C ILE A 77 0.48 7.12 1.69
N VAL A 78 0.50 8.42 1.40
CA VAL A 78 -0.20 9.01 0.25
C VAL A 78 0.34 8.41 -1.05
N ASP A 79 1.66 8.29 -1.20
CA ASP A 79 2.28 7.71 -2.39
C ASP A 79 1.95 6.23 -2.56
N LEU A 80 1.96 5.44 -1.47
CA LEU A 80 1.47 4.05 -1.50
C LEU A 80 -0.01 3.99 -1.93
N GLY A 81 -0.85 4.89 -1.39
CA GLY A 81 -2.28 4.97 -1.69
C GLY A 81 -2.57 5.25 -3.17
N LYS A 82 -1.70 6.01 -3.85
CA LYS A 82 -1.82 6.28 -5.31
C LYS A 82 -1.67 5.00 -6.16
N LEU A 83 -1.13 3.91 -5.61
CA LEU A 83 -0.97 2.65 -6.34
C LEU A 83 -2.25 1.79 -6.36
N ILE A 84 -3.16 1.99 -5.40
CA ILE A 84 -4.38 1.21 -5.24
C ILE A 84 -5.28 1.25 -6.49
N PRO A 85 -5.54 2.43 -7.11
CA PRO A 85 -6.37 2.49 -8.32
C PRO A 85 -5.82 1.64 -9.47
N TYR A 86 -4.50 1.57 -9.64
CA TYR A 86 -3.89 0.76 -10.71
C TYR A 86 -4.15 -0.72 -10.50
N MET A 87 -4.00 -1.22 -9.28
CA MET A 87 -4.35 -2.62 -8.97
C MET A 87 -5.84 -2.88 -9.15
N LYS A 88 -6.70 -1.96 -8.68
CA LYS A 88 -8.16 -2.07 -8.83
C LYS A 88 -8.55 -2.20 -10.31
N ASN A 89 -7.92 -1.42 -11.19
CA ASN A 89 -8.19 -1.48 -12.64
C ASN A 89 -7.76 -2.80 -13.29
N LYS A 90 -6.82 -3.53 -12.69
CA LYS A 90 -6.39 -4.85 -13.18
C LYS A 90 -7.31 -5.99 -12.73
N ILE A 91 -8.02 -5.80 -11.61
CA ILE A 91 -9.00 -6.75 -11.10
C ILE A 91 -10.29 -6.60 -11.91
N LYS A 92 -10.66 -7.64 -12.66
CA LYS A 92 -11.95 -7.69 -13.35
C LYS A 92 -13.01 -8.22 -12.37
N PRO A 93 -14.08 -7.45 -12.07
CA PRO A 93 -15.19 -7.97 -11.29
C PRO A 93 -15.86 -9.13 -12.02
N TYR A 94 -16.18 -10.20 -11.29
CA TYR A 94 -16.83 -11.40 -11.80
C TYR A 94 -18.14 -11.10 -12.55
N GLU A 95 -18.86 -10.03 -12.17
CA GLU A 95 -20.10 -9.57 -12.80
C GLU A 95 -19.96 -9.23 -14.30
N SER A 96 -18.75 -8.92 -14.78
CA SER A 96 -18.51 -8.68 -16.21
C SER A 96 -18.38 -9.96 -17.03
N LEU A 97 -18.06 -11.09 -16.40
CA LEU A 97 -17.89 -12.40 -17.05
C LEU A 97 -19.23 -13.14 -17.15
N GLU A 98 -20.09 -13.09 -16.13
CA GLU A 98 -21.44 -13.68 -16.19
C GLU A 98 -22.31 -13.03 -17.28
N ASN A 99 -22.26 -11.70 -17.41
CA ASN A 99 -23.01 -10.98 -18.45
C ASN A 99 -22.49 -11.22 -19.89
N SER A 100 -21.25 -11.70 -20.03
CA SER A 100 -20.69 -12.11 -21.33
C SER A 100 -21.11 -13.53 -21.73
N GLN A 101 -21.36 -14.40 -20.75
CA GLN A 101 -21.78 -15.78 -20.99
C GLN A 101 -23.30 -15.87 -21.23
N LEU A 102 -24.09 -15.02 -20.60
CA LEU A 102 -25.55 -14.97 -20.77
C LEU A 102 -26.03 -14.28 -22.06
N LYS A 103 -25.17 -13.55 -22.77
CA LYS A 103 -25.48 -12.92 -24.07
C LYS A 103 -25.20 -13.79 -25.29
N ASN A 104 -24.61 -14.96 -25.08
CA ASN A 104 -24.27 -15.93 -26.14
C ASN A 104 -25.09 -17.24 -26.03
N VAL A 105 -26.25 -17.19 -25.35
CA VAL A 105 -27.23 -18.29 -25.28
C VAL A 105 -28.55 -17.80 -25.85
#